data_AF-A0A7Y5SXX1-F1
#
_entry.id   AF-A0A7Y5SXX1-F1
#
_cell.length_a   1.000
_cell.length_b   1.000
_cell.length_c   1.000
_cell.angle_alpha   90.00
_cell.angle_beta   90.00
_cell.angle_gamma   90.00
#
_symmetry.space_group_name_H-M   'P 1'
#
loop_
_entity.id
_entity.type
_entity.pdbx_description
1 polymer ?
#
loop_
_entity_poly.entity_id
_entity_poly.type
_entity_poly.pdbx_seq_one_letter_code
_entity_poly.pdbx_strand_id
1 'polypeptide(L)'
;MSAVRSTRKIIDTMMEEASAALSDMRFFHAERMAKRALERAHMTGDYERMARICLPLQEARRLKRQEALDANSCITLNELPPVHSVPAPGCYLLSPPLIAMDTKELRAICDRAAAPAIILCREPKTSAGKWPIAAVGVGDTRPITLRIQVDPPEQLTPSWFSATLDTIGNKALERLDPKWPADHRVLDLLEFLDAVPHHERVIQALAAACREAAVSPLSTSPRRRGILDNPWGF
;
A
#
# COMPACT_ATOMS: atom_id res chain seq x y z
N MET A 1 -1.67 -31.72 9.32
CA MET A 1 -1.09 -31.94 7.97
C MET A 1 -2.09 -31.72 6.82
N SER A 2 -3.33 -32.21 6.90
CA SER A 2 -4.33 -32.02 5.82
C SER A 2 -4.71 -30.55 5.56
N ALA A 3 -4.95 -29.77 6.62
CA ALA A 3 -5.34 -28.35 6.50
C ALA A 3 -4.27 -27.46 5.86
N VAL A 4 -2.99 -27.61 6.25
CA VAL A 4 -1.87 -26.84 5.67
C VAL A 4 -1.69 -27.14 4.18
N ARG A 5 -1.83 -28.42 3.79
CA ARG A 5 -1.76 -28.84 2.37
C ARG A 5 -2.93 -28.26 1.57
N SER A 6 -4.11 -28.18 2.16
CA SER A 6 -5.28 -27.52 1.58
C SER A 6 -5.05 -26.02 1.38
N THR A 7 -4.56 -25.30 2.40
CA THR A 7 -4.27 -23.86 2.31
C THR A 7 -3.26 -23.55 1.20
N ARG A 8 -2.18 -24.34 1.09
CA ARG A 8 -1.19 -24.18 0.01
C ARG A 8 -1.82 -24.30 -1.38
N LYS A 9 -2.63 -25.33 -1.60
CA LYS A 9 -3.32 -25.52 -2.89
C LYS A 9 -4.20 -24.32 -3.24
N ILE A 10 -4.88 -23.74 -2.24
CA ILE A 10 -5.72 -22.56 -2.50
C ILE A 10 -4.87 -21.32 -2.83
N ILE A 11 -3.74 -21.12 -2.15
CA ILE A 11 -2.81 -20.02 -2.49
C ILE A 11 -2.30 -20.18 -3.92
N ASP A 12 -1.88 -21.40 -4.29
CA ASP A 12 -1.35 -21.68 -5.63
C ASP A 12 -2.44 -21.44 -6.71
N THR A 13 -3.70 -21.83 -6.44
CA THR A 13 -4.84 -21.53 -7.34
C THR A 13 -5.07 -20.02 -7.50
N MET A 14 -5.04 -19.26 -6.41
CA MET A 14 -5.17 -17.79 -6.46
C MET A 14 -4.04 -17.14 -7.27
N MET A 15 -2.85 -17.72 -7.24
CA MET A 15 -1.69 -17.22 -7.97
C MET A 15 -1.77 -17.52 -9.46
N GLU A 16 -2.25 -18.71 -9.84
CA GLU A 16 -2.56 -19.04 -11.24
C GLU A 16 -3.64 -18.08 -11.80
N GLU A 17 -4.71 -17.83 -11.03
CA GLU A 17 -5.75 -16.86 -11.39
C GLU A 17 -5.20 -15.43 -11.52
N ALA A 18 -4.32 -15.00 -10.60
CA ALA A 18 -3.70 -13.68 -10.65
C ALA A 18 -2.82 -13.52 -11.90
N SER A 19 -2.01 -14.52 -12.22
CA SER A 19 -1.15 -14.53 -13.42
C SER A 19 -1.98 -14.50 -14.70
N ALA A 20 -3.02 -15.32 -14.81
CA ALA A 20 -3.93 -15.30 -15.97
C ALA A 20 -4.60 -13.92 -16.12
N ALA A 21 -5.07 -13.34 -15.01
CA ALA A 21 -5.67 -12.01 -15.04
C ALA A 21 -4.70 -10.90 -15.45
N LEU A 22 -3.41 -10.99 -15.09
CA LEU A 22 -2.39 -10.05 -15.59
C LEU A 22 -2.19 -10.17 -17.10
N SER A 23 -2.13 -11.39 -17.63
CA SER A 23 -2.04 -11.63 -19.08
C SER A 23 -3.25 -11.06 -19.83
N ASP A 24 -4.42 -11.07 -19.21
CA ASP A 24 -5.66 -10.50 -19.77
C ASP A 24 -5.84 -9.00 -19.48
N MET A 25 -4.84 -8.30 -18.90
CA MET A 25 -4.95 -6.90 -18.47
C MET A 25 -6.06 -6.62 -17.43
N ARG A 26 -6.53 -7.65 -16.71
CA ARG A 26 -7.52 -7.56 -15.63
C ARG A 26 -6.84 -7.29 -14.28
N PHE A 27 -6.05 -6.22 -14.20
CA PHE A 27 -5.15 -5.94 -13.06
C PHE A 27 -5.88 -5.70 -11.71
N PHE A 28 -7.13 -5.22 -11.69
CA PHE A 28 -7.92 -5.16 -10.45
C PHE A 28 -8.22 -6.54 -9.87
N HIS A 29 -8.49 -7.51 -10.74
CA HIS A 29 -8.74 -8.89 -10.33
C HIS A 29 -7.42 -9.54 -9.88
N ALA A 30 -6.34 -9.31 -10.65
CA ALA A 30 -5.01 -9.80 -10.29
C ALA A 30 -4.55 -9.30 -8.92
N GLU A 31 -4.67 -7.99 -8.64
CA GLU A 31 -4.34 -7.42 -7.35
C GLU A 31 -5.17 -8.06 -6.22
N ARG A 32 -6.48 -8.25 -6.44
CA ARG A 32 -7.37 -8.85 -5.44
C ARG A 32 -6.97 -10.28 -5.11
N MET A 33 -6.63 -11.09 -6.11
CA MET A 33 -6.19 -12.47 -5.89
C MET A 33 -4.81 -12.51 -5.21
N ALA A 34 -3.87 -11.69 -5.67
CA ALA A 34 -2.53 -11.59 -5.06
C ALA A 34 -2.58 -11.10 -3.62
N LYS A 35 -3.42 -10.09 -3.29
CA LYS A 35 -3.60 -9.60 -1.91
C LYS A 35 -4.17 -10.69 -1.00
N ARG A 36 -5.22 -11.40 -1.43
CA ARG A 36 -5.81 -12.51 -0.65
C ARG A 36 -4.85 -13.67 -0.47
N ALA A 37 -4.05 -13.99 -1.50
CA ALA A 37 -3.00 -14.99 -1.42
C ALA A 37 -1.92 -14.58 -0.42
N LEU A 38 -1.49 -13.32 -0.44
CA LEU A 38 -0.49 -12.76 0.48
C LEU A 38 -0.96 -12.84 1.93
N GLU A 39 -2.20 -12.41 2.21
CA GLU A 39 -2.82 -12.50 3.54
C GLU A 39 -2.86 -13.95 4.04
N ARG A 40 -3.21 -14.91 3.18
CA ARG A 40 -3.24 -16.34 3.54
C ARG A 40 -1.86 -16.92 3.79
N ALA A 41 -0.89 -16.61 2.94
CA ALA A 41 0.48 -17.03 3.12
C ALA A 41 1.04 -16.49 4.44
N HIS A 42 0.75 -15.21 4.74
CA HIS A 42 1.14 -14.54 5.97
C HIS A 42 0.56 -15.22 7.22
N MET A 43 -0.76 -15.52 7.23
CA MET A 43 -1.40 -16.24 8.35
C MET A 43 -0.78 -17.61 8.65
N THR A 44 -0.12 -18.22 7.66
CA THR A 44 0.57 -19.52 7.82
C THR A 44 2.09 -19.41 7.99
N GLY A 45 2.64 -18.20 8.04
CA GLY A 45 4.09 -17.96 8.11
C GLY A 45 4.86 -18.44 6.88
N ASP A 46 4.20 -18.56 5.72
CA ASP A 46 4.79 -19.07 4.47
C ASP A 46 5.52 -17.95 3.72
N TYR A 47 6.65 -17.50 4.28
CA TYR A 47 7.41 -16.37 3.74
C TYR A 47 7.95 -16.63 2.34
N GLU A 48 8.26 -17.88 1.99
CA GLU A 48 8.69 -18.24 0.64
C GLU A 48 7.59 -17.92 -0.38
N ARG A 49 6.34 -18.33 -0.10
CA ARG A 49 5.20 -17.97 -0.96
C ARG A 49 4.95 -16.47 -0.95
N MET A 50 5.00 -15.79 0.20
CA MET A 50 4.83 -14.34 0.26
C MET A 50 5.79 -13.60 -0.68
N ALA A 51 7.07 -14.01 -0.71
CA ALA A 51 8.07 -13.42 -1.60
C ALA A 51 7.71 -13.57 -3.09
N ARG A 52 7.15 -14.72 -3.48
CA ARG A 52 6.69 -14.98 -4.86
C ARG A 52 5.44 -14.18 -5.21
N ILE A 53 4.50 -14.06 -4.26
CA ILE A 53 3.25 -13.31 -4.41
C ILE A 53 3.49 -11.80 -4.63
N CYS A 54 4.58 -11.26 -4.09
CA CYS A 54 4.93 -9.85 -4.26
C CYS A 54 5.08 -9.44 -5.73
N LEU A 55 5.53 -10.33 -6.62
CA LEU A 55 5.75 -10.00 -8.04
C LEU A 55 4.43 -9.67 -8.79
N PRO A 56 3.42 -10.55 -8.86
CA PRO A 56 2.16 -10.20 -9.51
C PRO A 56 1.40 -9.08 -8.78
N LEU A 57 1.55 -8.96 -7.46
CA LEU A 57 1.00 -7.82 -6.73
C LEU A 57 1.62 -6.48 -7.18
N GLN A 58 2.94 -6.44 -7.31
CA GLN A 58 3.67 -5.27 -7.81
C GLN A 58 3.21 -4.91 -9.21
N GLU A 59 3.15 -5.88 -10.12
CA GLU A 59 2.80 -5.64 -11.51
C GLU A 59 1.36 -5.14 -11.68
N ALA A 60 0.40 -5.76 -10.97
CA ALA A 60 -0.99 -5.29 -10.97
C ALA A 60 -1.10 -3.83 -10.52
N ARG A 61 -0.38 -3.46 -9.45
CA ARG A 61 -0.40 -2.10 -8.90
C ARG A 61 0.36 -1.10 -9.77
N ARG A 62 1.42 -1.54 -10.47
CA ARG A 62 2.16 -0.74 -11.44
C ARG A 62 1.26 -0.37 -12.62
N LEU A 63 0.50 -1.32 -13.16
CA LEU A 63 -0.45 -1.09 -14.24
C LEU A 63 -1.58 -0.13 -13.81
N LYS A 64 -2.19 -0.34 -12.63
CA LYS A 64 -3.18 0.60 -12.07
C LYS A 64 -2.62 2.02 -11.95
N ARG A 65 -1.38 2.14 -11.45
CA ARG A 65 -0.73 3.44 -11.27
C ARG A 65 -0.50 4.11 -12.63
N GLN A 66 -0.03 3.36 -13.62
CA GLN A 66 0.19 3.85 -14.98
C GLN A 66 -1.12 4.39 -15.58
N GLU A 67 -2.20 3.61 -15.55
CA GLU A 67 -3.49 4.06 -16.10
C GLU A 67 -4.08 5.27 -15.35
N ALA A 68 -3.91 5.35 -14.03
CA ALA A 68 -4.33 6.51 -13.25
C ALA A 68 -3.57 7.79 -13.62
N LEU A 69 -2.28 7.68 -13.96
CA LEU A 69 -1.46 8.80 -14.43
C LEU A 69 -1.82 9.18 -15.87
N ASP A 70 -1.99 8.20 -16.76
CA ASP A 70 -2.31 8.39 -18.17
C ASP A 70 -3.71 8.96 -18.40
N ALA A 71 -4.64 8.74 -17.46
CA ALA A 71 -5.95 9.39 -17.46
C ALA A 71 -5.86 10.93 -17.40
N ASN A 72 -4.71 11.49 -16.99
CA ASN A 72 -4.41 12.92 -16.94
C ASN A 72 -5.50 13.78 -16.25
N SER A 73 -6.20 13.18 -15.30
CA SER A 73 -7.24 13.81 -14.50
C SER A 73 -6.74 13.99 -13.06
N CYS A 74 -6.83 15.21 -12.54
CA CYS A 74 -6.43 15.55 -11.17
C CYS A 74 -7.58 16.25 -10.46
N ILE A 75 -8.13 15.63 -9.42
CA ILE A 75 -9.36 16.04 -8.76
C ILE A 75 -9.07 16.29 -7.28
N THR A 76 -9.53 17.42 -6.75
CA THR A 76 -9.53 17.67 -5.30
C THR A 76 -10.90 17.34 -4.73
N LEU A 77 -10.93 16.56 -3.65
CA LEU A 77 -12.15 16.19 -2.93
C LEU A 77 -12.09 16.75 -1.51
N ASN A 78 -13.20 17.35 -1.07
CA ASN A 78 -13.45 17.77 0.30
C ASN A 78 -14.60 16.97 0.96
N GLU A 79 -15.23 16.09 0.20
CA GLU A 79 -16.24 15.14 0.63
C GLU A 79 -16.04 13.83 -0.14
N LEU A 80 -16.32 12.69 0.50
CA LEU A 80 -16.28 11.41 -0.17
C LEU A 80 -17.48 11.24 -1.10
N PRO A 81 -17.29 10.70 -2.31
CA PRO A 81 -18.41 10.36 -3.15
C PRO A 81 -19.22 9.21 -2.53
N PRO A 82 -20.51 9.05 -2.88
CA PRO A 82 -21.31 7.92 -2.41
C PRO A 82 -20.66 6.56 -2.73
N VAL A 83 -20.89 5.56 -1.87
CA VAL A 83 -20.28 4.21 -1.99
C VAL A 83 -20.57 3.51 -3.33
N HIS A 84 -21.70 3.85 -3.97
CA HIS A 84 -22.12 3.29 -5.26
C HIS A 84 -21.78 4.18 -6.46
N SER A 85 -21.00 5.24 -6.26
CA SER A 85 -20.50 6.06 -7.35
C SER A 85 -19.52 5.26 -8.23
N VAL A 86 -19.34 5.72 -9.46
CA VAL A 86 -18.35 5.21 -10.40
C VAL A 86 -17.35 6.34 -10.63
N PRO A 87 -16.29 6.45 -9.80
CA PRO A 87 -15.27 7.47 -9.99
C PRO A 87 -14.58 7.32 -11.35
N ALA A 88 -14.16 8.44 -11.93
CA ALA A 88 -13.31 8.39 -13.12
C ALA A 88 -11.90 7.88 -12.76
N PRO A 89 -11.18 7.24 -13.69
CA PRO A 89 -9.74 7.02 -13.53
C PRO A 89 -9.00 8.35 -13.32
N GLY A 90 -7.98 8.38 -12.45
CA GLY A 90 -7.19 9.60 -12.24
C GLY A 90 -6.49 9.73 -10.89
N CYS A 91 -6.02 10.94 -10.61
CA CYS A 91 -5.33 11.30 -9.38
C CYS A 91 -6.23 12.15 -8.48
N TYR A 92 -6.38 11.75 -7.22
CA TYR A 92 -7.31 12.34 -6.26
C TYR A 92 -6.56 12.89 -5.05
N LEU A 93 -6.72 14.18 -4.77
CA LEU A 93 -6.24 14.82 -3.55
C LEU A 93 -7.40 15.05 -2.59
N LEU A 94 -7.42 14.30 -1.49
CA LEU A 94 -8.31 14.58 -0.38
C LEU A 94 -7.78 15.79 0.39
N SER A 95 -8.70 16.72 0.66
CA SER A 95 -8.47 17.94 1.41
C SER A 95 -9.37 17.96 2.65
N PRO A 96 -8.96 18.67 3.73
CA PRO A 96 -9.82 18.89 4.89
C PRO A 96 -11.23 19.36 4.48
N PRO A 97 -12.29 18.84 5.12
CA PRO A 97 -12.27 18.08 6.38
C PRO A 97 -11.90 16.60 6.28
N LEU A 98 -11.69 16.06 5.08
CA LEU A 98 -11.25 14.67 4.90
C LEU A 98 -9.86 14.44 5.53
N ILE A 99 -9.68 13.25 6.07
CA ILE A 99 -8.46 12.79 6.74
C ILE A 99 -7.85 11.61 6.00
N ALA A 100 -6.59 11.28 6.33
CA ALA A 100 -5.86 10.22 5.65
C ALA A 100 -6.56 8.85 5.68
N MET A 101 -7.39 8.57 6.70
CA MET A 101 -8.19 7.35 6.76
C MET A 101 -9.20 7.25 5.61
N ASP A 102 -9.77 8.37 5.16
CA ASP A 102 -10.78 8.43 4.10
C ASP A 102 -10.21 8.01 2.73
N THR A 103 -8.88 8.04 2.58
CA THR A 103 -8.22 7.51 1.37
C THR A 103 -8.50 6.02 1.17
N LYS A 104 -8.71 5.26 2.25
CA LYS A 104 -9.05 3.82 2.18
C LYS A 104 -10.47 3.62 1.68
N GLU A 105 -11.40 4.45 2.14
CA GLU A 105 -12.79 4.39 1.69
C GLU A 105 -12.89 4.75 0.21
N LEU A 106 -12.27 5.86 -0.22
CA LEU A 106 -12.23 6.22 -1.64
C LEU A 106 -11.57 5.12 -2.48
N ARG A 107 -10.46 4.53 -2.00
CA ARG A 107 -9.80 3.42 -2.71
C ARG A 107 -10.73 2.22 -2.86
N ALA A 108 -11.50 1.87 -1.83
CA ALA A 108 -12.47 0.77 -1.91
C ALA A 108 -13.61 1.06 -2.89
N ILE A 109 -14.04 2.32 -3.02
CA ILE A 109 -15.01 2.76 -4.03
C ILE A 109 -14.40 2.59 -5.43
N CYS A 110 -13.19 3.12 -5.66
CA CYS A 110 -12.49 3.00 -6.94
C CYS A 110 -12.22 1.54 -7.34
N ASP A 111 -11.77 0.70 -6.40
CA ASP A 111 -11.49 -0.72 -6.65
C ASP A 111 -12.75 -1.52 -7.00
N ARG A 112 -13.91 -1.16 -6.41
CA ARG A 112 -15.20 -1.77 -6.74
C ARG A 112 -15.66 -1.38 -8.15
N ALA A 113 -15.45 -0.11 -8.51
CA ALA A 113 -15.79 0.43 -9.81
C ALA A 113 -14.75 0.07 -10.91
N ALA A 114 -13.66 -0.60 -10.55
CA ALA A 114 -12.52 -0.83 -11.42
C ALA A 114 -11.97 0.47 -12.06
N ALA A 115 -11.93 1.55 -11.28
CA ALA A 115 -11.41 2.86 -11.67
C ALA A 115 -9.96 3.05 -11.16
N PRO A 116 -8.93 3.08 -12.03
CA PRO A 116 -7.55 3.23 -11.60
C PRO A 116 -7.33 4.58 -10.92
N ALA A 117 -6.85 4.58 -9.68
CA ALA A 117 -6.71 5.80 -8.90
C ALA A 117 -5.39 5.88 -8.12
N ILE A 118 -4.74 7.05 -8.18
CA ILE A 118 -3.76 7.46 -7.17
C ILE A 118 -4.49 8.39 -6.21
N ILE A 119 -4.38 8.12 -4.91
CA ILE A 119 -5.10 8.86 -3.88
C ILE A 119 -4.10 9.33 -2.85
N LEU A 120 -4.04 10.65 -2.64
CA LEU A 120 -3.25 11.30 -1.59
C LEU A 120 -4.19 12.10 -0.69
N CYS A 121 -3.81 12.28 0.58
CA CYS A 121 -4.52 13.16 1.49
C CYS A 121 -3.57 14.22 2.01
N ARG A 122 -3.97 15.49 1.91
CA ARG A 122 -3.28 16.57 2.61
C ARG A 122 -3.97 16.91 3.93
N GLU A 123 -3.18 17.33 4.91
CA GLU A 123 -3.66 17.97 6.13
C GLU A 123 -3.74 19.52 5.92
N PRO A 124 -4.22 20.31 6.90
CA PRO A 124 -4.12 21.76 6.83
C PRO A 124 -2.67 22.24 6.64
N LYS A 125 -2.51 23.42 6.03
CA LYS A 125 -1.19 24.03 5.83
C LYS A 125 -0.50 24.21 7.18
N THR A 126 0.81 23.93 7.22
CA THR A 126 1.65 24.27 8.37
C THR A 126 1.84 25.79 8.46
N SER A 127 2.35 26.28 9.59
CA SER A 127 2.76 27.68 9.73
C SER A 127 3.83 28.11 8.72
N ALA A 128 4.62 27.17 8.20
CA ALA A 128 5.60 27.38 7.15
C ALA A 128 4.99 27.33 5.72
N GLY A 129 3.65 27.27 5.60
CA GLY A 129 2.95 27.24 4.32
C GLY A 129 3.01 25.92 3.54
N LYS A 130 3.67 24.89 4.10
CA LYS A 130 3.80 23.56 3.48
C LYS A 130 2.50 22.75 3.62
N TRP A 131 2.28 21.81 2.71
CA TRP A 131 1.24 20.78 2.84
C TRP A 131 1.82 19.52 3.48
N PRO A 132 1.32 19.12 4.66
CA PRO A 132 1.55 17.76 5.13
C PRO A 132 0.74 16.79 4.28
N ILE A 133 1.38 15.79 3.71
CA ILE A 133 0.72 14.65 3.04
C ILE A 133 0.77 13.49 4.02
N ALA A 134 -0.40 12.93 4.31
CA ALA A 134 -0.56 11.87 5.30
C ALA A 134 -1.09 10.59 4.64
N ALA A 135 -0.55 9.46 5.08
CA ALA A 135 -1.03 8.12 4.71
C ALA A 135 -1.16 7.26 5.98
N VAL A 136 -2.25 6.49 6.07
CA VAL A 136 -2.56 5.69 7.26
C VAL A 136 -2.75 4.23 6.89
N GLY A 137 -2.00 3.34 7.53
CA GLY A 137 -2.13 1.89 7.43
C GLY A 137 -2.77 1.28 8.68
N VAL A 138 -3.45 0.14 8.53
CA VAL A 138 -3.90 -0.68 9.66
C VAL A 138 -2.68 -1.44 10.14
N GLY A 139 -2.27 -1.20 11.37
CA GLY A 139 -1.20 -1.95 12.00
C GLY A 139 -1.73 -2.92 13.04
N ASP A 140 -0.93 -3.94 13.35
CA ASP A 140 -1.32 -5.05 14.22
C ASP A 140 -1.73 -4.58 15.63
N THR A 141 -0.97 -3.62 16.20
CA THR A 141 -1.27 -3.06 17.53
C THR A 141 -1.86 -1.64 17.47
N ARG A 142 -1.43 -0.83 16.51
CA ARG A 142 -1.85 0.57 16.33
C ARG A 142 -1.79 0.96 14.84
N PRO A 143 -2.63 1.92 14.38
CA PRO A 143 -2.49 2.47 13.04
C PRO A 143 -1.08 3.00 12.82
N ILE A 144 -0.54 2.78 11.63
CA ILE A 144 0.67 3.46 11.21
C ILE A 144 0.30 4.76 10.50
N THR A 145 0.97 5.85 10.88
CA THR A 145 0.80 7.14 10.21
C THR A 145 2.12 7.60 9.61
N LEU A 146 2.16 7.72 8.28
CA LEU A 146 3.25 8.29 7.52
C LEU A 146 2.91 9.75 7.20
N ARG A 147 3.88 10.64 7.36
CA ARG A 147 3.76 12.04 6.97
C ARG A 147 5.02 12.50 6.26
N ILE A 148 4.82 13.34 5.26
CA ILE A 148 5.85 14.16 4.62
C ILE A 148 5.33 15.59 4.51
N GLN A 149 6.22 16.57 4.38
CA GLN A 149 5.85 17.93 4.03
C GLN A 149 6.28 18.22 2.60
N VAL A 150 5.36 18.75 1.81
CA VAL A 150 5.62 19.17 0.42
C VAL A 150 5.24 20.63 0.23
N ASP A 151 5.86 21.27 -0.75
CA ASP A 151 5.36 22.55 -1.24
C ASP A 151 4.00 22.35 -1.91
N PRO A 152 3.00 23.20 -1.60
CA PRO A 152 1.76 23.24 -2.37
C PRO A 152 2.11 23.51 -3.84
N PRO A 153 1.69 22.65 -4.78
CA PRO A 153 1.95 22.91 -6.19
C PRO A 153 1.07 24.07 -6.67
N GLU A 154 1.54 24.80 -7.69
CA GLU A 154 0.72 25.79 -8.39
C GLU A 154 -0.50 25.13 -9.06
N GLN A 155 -0.29 23.94 -9.61
CA GLN A 155 -1.32 23.11 -10.22
C GLN A 155 -1.08 21.63 -9.88
N LEU A 156 -2.17 20.90 -9.58
CA LEU A 156 -2.10 19.46 -9.45
C LEU A 156 -1.86 18.80 -10.81
N THR A 157 -0.81 17.99 -10.90
CA THR A 157 -0.44 17.25 -12.10
C THR A 157 -0.19 15.78 -11.77
N PRO A 158 -0.36 14.85 -12.72
CA PRO A 158 0.01 13.45 -12.51
C PRO A 158 1.47 13.27 -12.06
N SER A 159 2.38 14.09 -12.58
CA SER A 159 3.80 14.07 -12.17
C SER A 159 3.99 14.47 -10.71
N TRP A 160 3.27 15.49 -10.22
CA TRP A 160 3.28 15.85 -8.80
C TRP A 160 2.75 14.72 -7.92
N PHE A 161 1.67 14.05 -8.32
CA PHE A 161 1.13 12.90 -7.60
C PHE A 161 2.13 11.74 -7.53
N SER A 162 2.78 11.40 -8.67
CA SER A 162 3.79 10.34 -8.71
C SER A 162 4.97 10.67 -7.80
N ALA A 163 5.54 11.88 -7.91
CA ALA A 163 6.67 12.29 -7.09
C ALA A 163 6.33 12.31 -5.59
N THR A 164 5.12 12.76 -5.24
CA THR A 164 4.65 12.79 -3.85
C THR A 164 4.43 11.39 -3.28
N LEU A 165 3.85 10.48 -4.08
CA LEU A 165 3.70 9.06 -3.73
C LEU A 165 5.05 8.38 -3.50
N ASP A 166 6.03 8.64 -4.37
CA ASP A 166 7.39 8.12 -4.22
C ASP A 166 8.06 8.67 -2.96
N THR A 167 7.88 9.97 -2.67
CA THR A 167 8.45 10.60 -1.48
C THR A 167 7.90 9.99 -0.19
N ILE A 168 6.58 9.83 -0.07
CA ILE A 168 5.97 9.27 1.15
C ILE A 168 6.29 7.77 1.31
N GLY A 169 6.40 7.03 0.20
CA GLY A 169 6.80 5.63 0.26
C GLY A 169 8.27 5.43 0.61
N ASN A 170 9.18 6.31 0.15
CA ASN A 170 10.58 6.31 0.58
C ASN A 170 10.68 6.63 2.08
N LYS A 171 9.90 7.59 2.59
CA LYS A 171 9.80 7.90 4.03
C LYS A 171 9.34 6.69 4.85
N ALA A 172 8.46 5.84 4.31
CA ALA A 172 8.08 4.58 4.96
C ALA A 172 9.28 3.65 5.11
N LEU A 173 10.08 3.50 4.06
CA LEU A 173 11.28 2.65 4.07
C LEU A 173 12.36 3.18 5.02
N GLU A 174 12.50 4.49 5.19
CA GLU A 174 13.41 5.10 6.19
C GLU A 174 13.06 4.71 7.63
N ARG A 175 11.79 4.37 7.91
CA ARG A 175 11.37 3.90 9.25
C ARG A 175 11.71 2.43 9.50
N LEU A 176 12.08 1.68 8.47
CA LEU A 176 12.47 0.28 8.62
C LEU A 176 13.87 0.19 9.25
N ASP A 177 13.96 -0.39 10.44
CA ASP A 177 15.27 -0.62 11.07
C ASP A 177 15.89 -1.92 10.51
N PRO A 178 17.01 -1.84 9.77
CA PRO A 178 17.62 -3.00 9.12
C PRO A 178 18.20 -4.01 10.13
N LYS A 179 18.39 -3.64 11.40
CA LYS A 179 18.87 -4.57 12.43
C LYS A 179 17.78 -5.48 12.97
N TRP A 180 16.53 -5.21 12.61
CA TRP A 180 15.41 -6.01 13.07
C TRP A 180 15.39 -7.37 12.39
N PRO A 181 14.92 -8.40 13.11
CA PRO A 181 14.70 -9.70 12.50
C PRO A 181 13.79 -9.63 11.28
N ALA A 182 14.04 -10.50 10.31
CA ALA A 182 13.39 -10.46 9.01
C ALA A 182 11.86 -10.61 9.10
N ASP A 183 11.35 -11.45 9.99
CA ASP A 183 9.91 -11.65 10.23
C ASP A 183 9.24 -10.40 10.80
N HIS A 184 9.91 -9.65 11.69
CA HIS A 184 9.40 -8.37 12.16
C HIS A 184 9.40 -7.30 11.05
N ARG A 185 10.45 -7.25 10.24
CA ARG A 185 10.49 -6.34 9.07
C ARG A 185 9.40 -6.66 8.06
N VAL A 186 9.07 -7.94 7.85
CA VAL A 186 7.92 -8.35 7.02
C VAL A 186 6.62 -7.73 7.54
N LEU A 187 6.38 -7.76 8.86
CA LEU A 187 5.20 -7.14 9.47
C LEU A 187 5.18 -5.62 9.28
N ASP A 188 6.29 -4.93 9.53
CA ASP A 188 6.39 -3.47 9.30
C ASP A 188 6.09 -3.12 7.83
N LEU A 189 6.65 -3.89 6.89
CA LEU A 189 6.46 -3.68 5.46
C LEU A 189 5.03 -3.96 4.99
N LEU A 190 4.32 -4.93 5.57
CA LEU A 190 2.89 -5.14 5.31
C LEU A 190 2.06 -3.92 5.73
N GLU A 191 2.40 -3.30 6.86
CA GLU A 191 1.71 -2.12 7.36
C GLU A 191 2.02 -0.87 6.52
N PHE A 192 3.29 -0.69 6.11
CA PHE A 192 3.65 0.34 5.14
C PHE A 192 2.91 0.13 3.82
N LEU A 193 2.80 -1.12 3.36
CA LEU A 193 2.13 -1.44 2.11
C LEU A 193 0.62 -1.19 2.17
N ASP A 194 -0.01 -1.27 3.34
CA ASP A 194 -1.40 -0.85 3.51
C ASP A 194 -1.54 0.69 3.47
N ALA A 195 -0.57 1.43 4.02
CA ALA A 195 -0.58 2.89 4.00
C ALA A 195 -0.29 3.47 2.60
N VAL A 196 0.70 2.93 1.89
CA VAL A 196 1.18 3.40 0.58
C VAL A 196 1.15 2.27 -0.47
N PRO A 197 -0.04 1.77 -0.85
CA PRO A 197 -0.17 0.53 -1.60
C PRO A 197 0.49 0.54 -2.98
N HIS A 198 0.58 1.70 -3.64
CA HIS A 198 1.14 1.81 -4.98
C HIS A 198 2.66 2.07 -5.01
N HIS A 199 3.34 2.07 -3.85
CA HIS A 199 4.79 2.30 -3.82
C HIS A 199 5.58 1.02 -4.11
N GLU A 200 6.23 0.99 -5.27
CA GLU A 200 6.91 -0.20 -5.79
C GLU A 200 8.03 -0.70 -4.86
N ARG A 201 8.88 0.20 -4.36
CA ARG A 201 10.02 -0.20 -3.52
C ARG A 201 9.59 -0.79 -2.17
N VAL A 202 8.39 -0.49 -1.67
CA VAL A 202 7.87 -1.15 -0.45
C VAL A 202 7.57 -2.62 -0.74
N ILE A 203 7.00 -2.93 -1.91
CA ILE A 203 6.72 -4.33 -2.31
C ILE A 203 8.03 -5.09 -2.55
N GLN A 204 9.01 -4.46 -3.19
CA GLN A 204 10.33 -5.05 -3.39
C GLN A 204 11.04 -5.34 -2.06
N ALA A 205 10.99 -4.40 -1.12
CA ALA A 205 11.52 -4.58 0.23
C ALA A 205 10.80 -5.70 0.98
N LEU A 206 9.46 -5.79 0.87
CA LEU A 206 8.68 -6.89 1.44
C LEU A 206 9.14 -8.23 0.87
N ALA A 207 9.29 -8.35 -0.44
CA ALA A 207 9.75 -9.57 -1.08
C ALA A 207 11.16 -9.98 -0.60
N ALA A 208 12.06 -9.01 -0.41
CA ALA A 208 13.40 -9.25 0.12
C ALA A 208 13.35 -9.74 1.58
N ALA A 209 12.59 -9.06 2.44
CA ALA A 209 12.42 -9.45 3.83
C ALA A 209 11.78 -10.84 3.97
N CYS A 210 10.81 -11.18 3.11
CA CYS A 210 10.22 -12.51 3.05
C CYS A 210 11.23 -13.60 2.65
N ARG A 211 12.10 -13.34 1.66
CA ARG A 211 13.15 -14.31 1.29
C ARG A 211 14.12 -14.57 2.44
N GLU A 212 14.48 -13.54 3.18
CA GLU A 212 15.35 -13.66 4.35
C GLU A 212 14.63 -14.40 5.50
N ALA A 213 13.38 -14.06 5.78
CA ALA A 213 12.57 -14.72 6.81
C ALA A 213 12.30 -16.19 6.50
N ALA A 214 12.24 -16.58 5.21
CA ALA A 214 12.04 -17.97 4.80
C ALA A 214 13.19 -18.91 5.20
N VAL A 215 14.40 -18.37 5.38
CA VAL A 215 15.61 -19.14 5.72
C VAL A 215 16.16 -18.81 7.11
N SER A 216 15.57 -17.82 7.80
CA SER A 216 15.98 -17.40 9.13
C SER A 216 15.12 -18.08 10.20
N PRO A 217 15.66 -18.34 11.40
CA PRO A 217 14.83 -18.76 12.52
C PRO A 217 13.82 -17.66 12.86
N LEU A 218 12.61 -18.06 13.25
CA LEU A 218 11.58 -17.13 13.73
C LEU A 218 12.08 -16.40 14.98
N SER A 219 11.72 -15.13 15.08
CA SER A 219 12.04 -14.32 16.25
C SER A 219 11.32 -14.83 17.48
N THR A 220 12.05 -14.90 18.58
CA THR A 220 11.48 -15.18 19.91
C THR A 220 11.25 -13.89 20.71
N SER A 221 11.81 -12.76 20.25
CA SER A 221 11.64 -11.46 20.88
C SER A 221 10.30 -10.85 20.46
N PRO A 222 9.60 -10.13 21.36
CA PRO A 222 8.40 -9.42 20.99
C PRO A 222 8.75 -8.28 20.01
N ARG A 223 7.90 -8.07 19.01
CA ARG A 223 7.98 -6.91 18.12
C ARG A 223 7.79 -5.62 18.94
N ARG A 224 8.88 -4.94 19.30
CA ARG A 224 8.85 -3.62 19.94
C ARG A 224 8.66 -2.49 18.91
N ARG A 225 7.44 -2.00 18.70
CA ARG A 225 7.35 -0.63 18.19
C ARG A 225 7.95 0.31 19.23
N GLY A 226 8.97 1.09 18.84
CA GLY A 226 9.48 2.14 19.70
C GLY A 226 8.31 3.02 20.17
N ILE A 227 8.31 3.43 21.43
CA ILE A 227 7.26 4.27 22.06
C ILE A 227 7.04 5.61 21.33
N LEU A 228 7.87 5.93 20.32
CA LEU A 228 7.98 7.20 19.64
C LEU A 228 7.41 7.18 18.21
N ASP A 229 6.19 6.68 18.00
CA ASP A 229 5.35 7.29 16.96
C ASP A 229 4.86 8.61 17.55
N ASN A 230 5.70 9.65 17.49
CA ASN A 230 5.26 11.01 17.82
C ASN A 230 4.19 11.37 16.78
N PRO A 231 2.91 11.52 17.17
CA PRO A 231 1.85 11.85 16.20
C PRO A 231 2.06 13.23 15.56
N TRP A 232 3.02 14.02 16.06
CA TRP A 232 3.43 15.31 15.54
C TRP A 232 4.76 15.28 14.76
N GLY A 233 5.35 14.10 14.55
CA GLY A 233 6.59 13.95 13.78
C GLY A 233 6.35 14.01 12.28
N PHE A 234 7.19 14.78 11.58
CA PHE A 234 7.28 14.86 10.12
C PHE A 234 8.61 14.24 9.65
#